data_AF-A0A953T4V2-F1
#
_entry.id   AF-A0A953T4V2-F1
#
_cell.length_a   1.000
_cell.length_b   1.000
_cell.length_c   1.000
_cell.angle_alpha   90.00
_cell.angle_beta   90.00
_cell.angle_gamma   90.00
#
_symmetry.space_group_name_H-M   'P 1'
#
loop_
_entity.id
_entity.type
_entity.pdbx_description
1 polymer ?
#
loop_
_entity_poly.entity_id
_entity_poly.type
_entity_poly.pdbx_seq_one_letter_code
_entity_poly.pdbx_strand_id
1 'polypeptide(L)'
;MSKFYVEKKSFGKSLYRELTPGTEEMLNSYPNKDVLVEVRNLDITYGSNFKSFKAIKNLNLNIYDGEVLGLVGESGSGKSTTGRAIIGLTPHSFGYIKILNKIIPKNLDKSNKWSKNYKKIINFMVNKVQMIFQDPTNSLNPFKNVEYVVGEGLSNTKNSKYIYLTALDENAYIDANEEIKLKDPKNLIYENEFKELEKYNHSIKDSYNFVFGPFYDELKARQSKNPVIYNSIVEKFEAAKIERDNSSNLSEKECKKLLVVDILKQVGLDETVLGRFPLEFSGGQQQRLGICRAVVLRPKLLIADEPISALDVSIQAQVINIFNELKKKYHLTILFIAHDLRMVEYISDRIAVINKGVLLEVGPTDEIINNAHHPYTRSLLDAVPSIENEKGSLLGEIYSPAIHDYDENNQPYWHDLGNHHFVLATSEEIIKYKAEATKKTS
;
A
#
# COMPACT_ATOMS: atom_id res chain seq x y z
N MET A 1 -26.72 -23.68 -1.41
CA MET A 1 -27.10 -22.81 -2.54
C MET A 1 -25.91 -21.94 -2.87
N SER A 2 -25.51 -21.88 -4.13
CA SER A 2 -24.45 -20.99 -4.60
C SER A 2 -24.87 -19.53 -4.40
N LYS A 3 -23.95 -18.73 -3.85
CA LYS A 3 -24.16 -17.28 -3.68
C LYS A 3 -23.68 -16.58 -4.94
N PHE A 4 -24.45 -15.62 -5.44
CA PHE A 4 -24.11 -14.87 -6.64
C PHE A 4 -23.84 -13.41 -6.31
N TYR A 5 -22.78 -12.86 -6.89
CA TYR A 5 -22.61 -11.41 -7.01
C TYR A 5 -23.39 -10.91 -8.24
N VAL A 6 -24.23 -9.90 -8.01
CA VAL A 6 -25.09 -9.32 -9.04
C VAL A 6 -24.66 -7.90 -9.33
N GLU A 7 -24.23 -7.68 -10.56
CA GLU A 7 -23.93 -6.34 -11.05
C GLU A 7 -25.11 -5.80 -11.85
N LYS A 8 -25.83 -4.86 -11.24
CA LYS A 8 -26.95 -4.17 -11.88
C LYS A 8 -26.42 -3.15 -12.88
N LYS A 9 -26.78 -3.32 -14.16
CA LYS A 9 -26.51 -2.30 -15.18
C LYS A 9 -27.61 -1.25 -15.17
N SER A 10 -27.24 0.01 -15.42
CA SER A 10 -28.21 1.11 -15.57
C SER A 10 -29.17 0.88 -16.75
N PHE A 11 -28.72 0.15 -17.78
CA PHE A 11 -29.53 -0.28 -18.92
C PHE A 11 -29.13 -1.72 -19.32
N GLY A 12 -30.12 -2.59 -19.56
CA GLY A 12 -29.91 -3.98 -20.00
C GLY A 12 -29.97 -5.03 -18.87
N LYS A 13 -29.65 -6.28 -19.20
CA LYS A 13 -29.68 -7.42 -18.26
C LYS A 13 -28.57 -7.28 -17.20
N SER A 14 -28.91 -7.61 -15.95
CA SER A 14 -27.94 -7.74 -14.87
C SER A 14 -26.95 -8.85 -15.18
N LEU A 15 -25.70 -8.66 -14.76
CA LEU A 15 -24.65 -9.67 -14.88
C LEU A 15 -24.51 -10.40 -13.55
N TYR A 16 -24.34 -11.72 -13.63
CA TYR A 16 -24.26 -12.60 -12.47
C TYR A 16 -22.92 -13.31 -12.46
N ARG A 17 -22.34 -13.46 -11.28
CA ARG A 17 -21.15 -14.27 -11.04
C ARG A 17 -21.37 -15.13 -9.81
N GLU A 18 -21.10 -16.41 -9.93
CA GLU A 18 -21.02 -17.29 -8.78
C GLU A 18 -19.80 -16.91 -7.94
N LEU A 19 -20.00 -16.78 -6.63
CA LEU A 19 -18.93 -16.49 -5.69
C LEU A 19 -18.13 -17.76 -5.41
N THR A 20 -16.81 -17.68 -5.56
CA THR A 20 -15.89 -18.74 -5.16
C THR A 20 -16.06 -19.01 -3.66
N PRO A 21 -16.39 -20.25 -3.22
CA PRO A 21 -16.53 -20.57 -1.81
C PRO A 21 -15.25 -20.23 -1.01
N GLY A 22 -15.41 -19.89 0.27
CA GLY A 22 -14.31 -19.45 1.14
C GLY A 22 -13.79 -18.01 0.90
N THR A 23 -14.24 -17.31 -0.15
CA THR A 23 -13.79 -15.93 -0.44
C THR A 23 -14.06 -14.96 0.71
N GLU A 24 -15.25 -15.03 1.34
CA GLU A 24 -15.58 -14.15 2.48
C GLU A 24 -14.74 -14.43 3.72
N GLU A 25 -14.37 -15.69 3.96
CA GLU A 25 -13.50 -16.08 5.08
C GLU A 25 -12.08 -15.54 4.86
N MET A 26 -11.54 -15.73 3.66
CA MET A 26 -10.25 -15.20 3.24
C MET A 26 -10.18 -13.66 3.35
N LEU A 27 -11.22 -12.96 2.88
CA LEU A 27 -11.30 -11.50 2.94
C LEU A 27 -11.47 -10.94 4.36
N ASN A 28 -12.19 -11.65 5.24
CA ASN A 28 -12.49 -11.20 6.59
C ASN A 28 -11.61 -11.88 7.66
N SER A 29 -10.47 -12.45 7.25
CA SER A 29 -9.52 -13.15 8.12
C SER A 29 -8.94 -12.25 9.22
N TYR A 30 -8.94 -10.93 9.06
CA TYR A 30 -8.49 -9.96 10.07
C TYR A 30 -9.64 -9.03 10.50
N PRO A 31 -10.58 -9.49 11.36
CA PRO A 31 -11.79 -8.73 11.69
C PRO A 31 -11.52 -7.44 12.49
N ASN A 32 -10.36 -7.34 13.15
CA ASN A 32 -9.96 -6.17 13.93
C ASN A 32 -9.20 -5.11 13.12
N LYS A 33 -8.94 -5.37 11.82
CA LYS A 33 -8.23 -4.44 10.95
C LYS A 33 -9.23 -3.69 10.06
N ASP A 34 -9.07 -2.38 9.99
CA ASP A 34 -9.88 -1.54 9.10
C ASP A 34 -9.44 -1.77 7.63
N VAL A 35 -10.41 -1.99 6.73
CA VAL A 35 -10.12 -2.20 5.30
C VAL A 35 -10.02 -0.86 4.59
N LEU A 36 -8.85 -0.57 4.00
CA LEU A 36 -8.62 0.66 3.24
C LEU A 36 -8.94 0.47 1.74
N VAL A 37 -8.61 -0.69 1.16
CA VAL A 37 -8.98 -1.03 -0.23
C VAL A 37 -9.78 -2.33 -0.26
N GLU A 38 -10.97 -2.28 -0.85
CA GLU A 38 -11.76 -3.45 -1.21
C GLU A 38 -11.77 -3.63 -2.73
N VAL A 39 -11.32 -4.79 -3.19
CA VAL A 39 -11.51 -5.26 -4.57
C VAL A 39 -12.49 -6.43 -4.53
N ARG A 40 -13.57 -6.35 -5.31
CA ARG A 40 -14.57 -7.44 -5.38
C ARG A 40 -14.88 -7.82 -6.82
N ASN A 41 -14.76 -9.11 -7.09
CA ASN A 41 -15.11 -9.75 -8.35
C ASN A 41 -14.49 -9.04 -9.57
N LEU A 42 -13.28 -8.52 -9.44
CA LEU A 42 -12.72 -7.65 -10.46
C LEU A 42 -12.31 -8.47 -11.68
N ASP A 43 -12.79 -8.05 -12.86
CA ASP A 43 -12.30 -8.54 -14.15
C ASP A 43 -11.73 -7.40 -14.97
N ILE A 44 -10.62 -7.69 -15.65
CA ILE A 44 -9.99 -6.77 -16.58
C ILE A 44 -9.72 -7.51 -17.88
N THR A 45 -10.22 -6.95 -18.97
CA THR A 45 -10.08 -7.47 -20.32
C THR A 45 -9.46 -6.40 -21.21
N TYR A 46 -8.35 -6.73 -21.85
CA TYR A 46 -7.73 -5.89 -22.88
C TYR A 46 -8.15 -6.34 -24.28
N GLY A 47 -8.06 -5.42 -25.23
CA GLY A 47 -8.43 -5.66 -26.63
C GLY A 47 -9.94 -5.64 -26.87
N SER A 48 -10.32 -5.91 -28.11
CA SER A 48 -11.71 -5.96 -28.57
C SER A 48 -11.96 -7.20 -29.43
N ASN A 49 -13.20 -7.69 -29.41
CA ASN A 49 -13.69 -8.80 -30.23
C ASN A 49 -12.82 -10.08 -30.07
N PHE A 50 -12.50 -10.75 -31.18
CA PHE A 50 -11.76 -12.02 -31.23
C PHE A 50 -10.30 -11.94 -30.70
N LYS A 51 -9.77 -10.73 -30.46
CA LYS A 51 -8.43 -10.52 -29.87
C LYS A 51 -8.48 -10.08 -28.40
N SER A 52 -9.61 -10.32 -27.72
CA SER A 52 -9.73 -9.98 -26.30
C SER A 52 -8.92 -10.92 -25.41
N PHE A 53 -8.20 -10.35 -24.46
CA PHE A 53 -7.39 -11.07 -23.49
C PHE A 53 -7.82 -10.69 -22.08
N LYS A 54 -8.16 -11.68 -21.26
CA LYS A 54 -8.60 -11.47 -19.88
C LYS A 54 -7.38 -11.47 -18.95
N ALA A 55 -6.91 -10.27 -18.61
CA ALA A 55 -5.73 -10.06 -17.78
C ALA A 55 -5.98 -10.29 -16.29
N ILE A 56 -7.18 -10.00 -15.80
CA ILE A 56 -7.59 -10.28 -14.41
C ILE A 56 -8.92 -11.04 -14.42
N LYS A 57 -9.00 -12.08 -13.60
CA LYS A 57 -10.10 -13.03 -13.51
C LYS A 57 -10.55 -13.16 -12.06
N ASN A 58 -11.70 -12.57 -11.74
CA ASN A 58 -12.35 -12.69 -10.45
C ASN A 58 -11.46 -12.35 -9.25
N LEU A 59 -10.70 -11.26 -9.36
CA LEU A 59 -9.84 -10.82 -8.27
C LEU A 59 -10.69 -10.28 -7.11
N ASN A 60 -10.45 -10.83 -5.93
CA ASN A 60 -11.04 -10.42 -4.66
C ASN A 60 -9.91 -10.19 -3.66
N LEU A 61 -9.81 -8.99 -3.09
CA LEU A 61 -8.69 -8.61 -2.24
C LEU A 61 -9.10 -7.54 -1.24
N ASN A 62 -8.54 -7.62 -0.03
CA ASN A 62 -8.56 -6.56 0.97
C ASN A 62 -7.13 -6.09 1.27
N ILE A 63 -6.94 -4.77 1.28
CA ILE A 63 -5.74 -4.11 1.81
C ILE A 63 -6.18 -3.34 3.06
N TYR A 64 -5.61 -3.70 4.20
CA TYR A 64 -5.91 -3.11 5.50
C TYR A 64 -5.10 -1.83 5.74
N ASP A 65 -5.65 -0.94 6.55
CA ASP A 65 -5.00 0.32 6.90
C ASP A 65 -3.66 0.09 7.64
N GLY A 66 -2.64 0.86 7.24
CA GLY A 66 -1.27 0.79 7.76
C GLY A 66 -0.46 -0.45 7.35
N GLU A 67 -1.02 -1.34 6.53
CA GLU A 67 -0.33 -2.56 6.12
C GLU A 67 0.45 -2.40 4.81
N VAL A 68 1.46 -3.25 4.62
CA VAL A 68 2.08 -3.53 3.34
C VAL A 68 1.59 -4.89 2.85
N LEU A 69 0.83 -4.87 1.75
CA LEU A 69 0.46 -6.09 1.04
C LEU A 69 1.40 -6.28 -0.16
N GLY A 70 2.17 -7.36 -0.13
CA GLY A 70 2.96 -7.82 -1.27
C GLY A 70 2.09 -8.52 -2.31
N LEU A 71 2.09 -8.05 -3.56
CA LEU A 71 1.44 -8.74 -4.69
C LEU A 71 2.51 -9.32 -5.60
N VAL A 72 2.62 -10.65 -5.65
CA VAL A 72 3.78 -11.34 -6.23
C VAL A 72 3.40 -12.36 -7.30
N GLY A 73 4.28 -12.55 -8.27
CA GLY A 73 4.11 -13.47 -9.39
C GLY A 73 5.03 -13.11 -10.55
N GLU A 74 5.09 -13.95 -11.57
CA GLU A 74 5.92 -13.76 -12.76
C GLU A 74 5.50 -12.54 -13.60
N SER A 75 6.36 -12.15 -14.54
CA SER A 75 6.02 -11.11 -15.53
C SER A 75 4.75 -11.50 -16.30
N GLY A 76 3.83 -10.55 -16.47
CA GLY A 76 2.56 -10.79 -17.16
C GLY A 76 1.47 -11.49 -16.33
N SER A 77 1.69 -11.77 -15.03
CA SER A 77 0.68 -12.42 -14.17
C SER A 77 -0.52 -11.55 -13.79
N GLY A 78 -0.45 -10.23 -14.03
CA GLY A 78 -1.54 -9.28 -13.76
C GLY A 78 -1.28 -8.27 -12.62
N LYS A 79 -0.08 -8.27 -12.01
CA LYS A 79 0.24 -7.39 -10.87
C LYS A 79 0.11 -5.89 -11.20
N SER A 80 0.84 -5.40 -12.19
CA SER A 80 0.81 -3.99 -12.61
C SER A 80 -0.57 -3.58 -13.14
N THR A 81 -1.28 -4.49 -13.82
CA THR A 81 -2.67 -4.30 -14.23
C THR A 81 -3.60 -4.08 -13.03
N THR A 82 -3.41 -4.85 -11.95
CA THR A 82 -4.15 -4.70 -10.69
C THR A 82 -3.87 -3.36 -10.04
N GLY A 83 -2.60 -2.99 -9.86
CA GLY A 83 -2.21 -1.69 -9.29
C GLY A 83 -2.77 -0.50 -10.07
N ARG A 84 -2.65 -0.52 -11.40
CA ARG A 84 -3.19 0.52 -12.29
C ARG A 84 -4.72 0.60 -12.25
N ALA A 85 -5.41 -0.52 -12.08
CA ALA A 85 -6.87 -0.53 -11.96
C ALA A 85 -7.33 0.07 -10.64
N ILE A 86 -6.64 -0.21 -9.53
CA ILE A 86 -6.94 0.37 -8.21
C ILE A 86 -6.90 1.90 -8.28
N ILE A 87 -5.90 2.46 -8.97
CA ILE A 87 -5.77 3.91 -9.11
C ILE A 87 -6.58 4.52 -10.27
N GLY A 88 -7.40 3.72 -10.95
CA GLY A 88 -8.28 4.18 -12.02
C GLY A 88 -7.59 4.46 -13.37
N LEU A 89 -6.32 4.06 -13.54
CA LEU A 89 -5.60 4.16 -14.82
C LEU A 89 -5.93 3.02 -15.79
N THR A 90 -6.45 1.89 -15.29
CA THR A 90 -6.91 0.78 -16.13
C THR A 90 -8.40 0.53 -15.88
N PRO A 91 -9.23 0.53 -16.93
CA PRO A 91 -10.65 0.25 -16.76
C PRO A 91 -10.88 -1.23 -16.46
N HIS A 92 -11.94 -1.51 -15.69
CA HIS A 92 -12.37 -2.89 -15.40
C HIS A 92 -13.75 -3.17 -16.00
N SER A 93 -13.96 -4.41 -16.43
CA SER A 93 -15.18 -4.85 -17.12
C SER A 93 -16.27 -5.28 -16.14
N PHE A 94 -15.90 -5.83 -14.98
CA PHE A 94 -16.83 -6.34 -13.97
C PHE A 94 -16.29 -6.12 -12.55
N GLY A 95 -17.19 -6.09 -11.58
CA GLY A 95 -16.86 -5.91 -10.17
C GLY A 95 -16.73 -4.45 -9.78
N TYR A 96 -16.18 -4.21 -8.59
CA TYR A 96 -15.90 -2.87 -8.09
C TYR A 96 -14.57 -2.79 -7.35
N ILE A 97 -14.08 -1.56 -7.27
CA ILE A 97 -12.96 -1.17 -6.42
C ILE A 97 -13.45 -0.06 -5.52
N LYS A 98 -13.23 -0.20 -4.22
CA LYS A 98 -13.57 0.82 -3.21
C LYS A 98 -12.31 1.16 -2.43
N ILE A 99 -12.02 2.44 -2.32
CA ILE A 99 -10.90 2.97 -1.53
C ILE A 99 -11.51 3.87 -0.46
N LEU A 100 -11.20 3.60 0.81
CA LEU A 100 -11.86 4.20 1.97
C LEU A 100 -13.39 4.07 1.83
N ASN A 101 -14.09 5.19 1.70
CA ASN A 101 -15.55 5.24 1.54
C ASN A 101 -16.00 5.55 0.10
N LYS A 102 -15.14 5.40 -0.90
CA LYS A 102 -15.44 5.76 -2.29
C LYS A 102 -15.27 4.60 -3.25
N ILE A 103 -16.31 4.34 -4.03
CA ILE A 103 -16.25 3.42 -5.17
C ILE A 103 -15.59 4.16 -6.34
N ILE A 104 -14.56 3.55 -6.92
CA ILE A 104 -13.85 4.07 -8.07
C ILE A 104 -14.64 3.74 -9.35
N PRO A 105 -14.85 4.70 -10.26
CA PRO A 105 -15.54 4.43 -11.52
C PRO A 105 -14.86 3.35 -12.35
N LYS A 106 -15.66 2.48 -12.98
CA LYS A 106 -15.17 1.42 -13.87
C LYS A 106 -14.24 1.89 -14.98
N ASN A 107 -14.52 3.07 -15.51
CA ASN A 107 -13.71 3.72 -16.53
C ASN A 107 -13.67 5.21 -16.21
N LEU A 108 -12.59 5.63 -15.57
CA LEU A 108 -12.40 7.01 -15.16
C LEU A 108 -12.27 7.95 -16.36
N ASP A 109 -11.56 7.53 -17.42
CA ASP A 109 -11.34 8.34 -18.63
C ASP A 109 -12.62 8.65 -19.42
N LYS A 110 -13.57 7.71 -19.46
CA LYS A 110 -14.87 7.88 -20.13
C LYS A 110 -15.90 8.60 -19.25
N SER A 111 -15.56 8.92 -18.01
CA SER A 111 -16.45 9.67 -17.12
C SER A 111 -16.54 11.14 -17.56
N ASN A 112 -17.69 11.77 -17.34
CA ASN A 112 -17.88 13.18 -17.70
C ASN A 112 -16.96 14.08 -16.85
N LYS A 113 -15.88 14.59 -17.46
CA LYS A 113 -14.86 15.43 -16.82
C LYS A 113 -15.41 16.73 -16.21
N TRP A 114 -16.56 17.20 -16.71
CA TRP A 114 -17.23 18.40 -16.21
C TRP A 114 -18.11 18.13 -14.98
N SER A 115 -18.43 16.87 -14.72
CA SER A 115 -19.28 16.50 -13.58
C SER A 115 -18.60 16.84 -12.24
N LYS A 116 -19.39 17.40 -11.31
CA LYS A 116 -18.96 17.63 -9.93
C LYS A 116 -18.48 16.35 -9.26
N ASN A 117 -19.08 15.20 -9.59
CA ASN A 117 -18.68 13.91 -9.04
C ASN A 117 -17.29 13.48 -9.54
N TYR A 118 -17.03 13.64 -10.85
CA TYR A 118 -15.71 13.36 -11.43
C TYR A 118 -14.62 14.19 -10.75
N LYS A 119 -14.82 15.52 -10.64
CA LYS A 119 -13.85 16.40 -9.97
C LYS A 119 -13.61 16.01 -8.52
N LYS A 120 -14.65 15.58 -7.78
CA LYS A 120 -14.52 15.07 -6.40
C LYS A 120 -13.70 13.79 -6.33
N ILE A 121 -13.91 12.85 -7.26
CA ILE A 121 -13.16 11.59 -7.32
C ILE A 121 -11.70 11.86 -7.68
N ILE A 122 -11.42 12.68 -8.70
CA ILE A 122 -10.05 13.04 -9.06
C ILE A 122 -9.33 13.74 -7.90
N ASN A 123 -9.98 14.70 -7.25
CA ASN A 123 -9.40 15.36 -6.08
C ASN A 123 -9.12 14.37 -4.95
N PHE A 124 -10.01 13.41 -4.71
CA PHE A 124 -9.78 12.34 -3.76
C PHE A 124 -8.58 11.48 -4.15
N MET A 125 -8.50 11.02 -5.41
CA MET A 125 -7.41 10.17 -5.89
C MET A 125 -6.07 10.88 -5.74
N VAL A 126 -5.94 12.12 -6.23
CA VAL A 126 -4.69 12.89 -6.16
C VAL A 126 -4.23 13.11 -4.72
N ASN A 127 -5.14 13.32 -3.76
CA ASN A 127 -4.76 13.61 -2.38
C ASN A 127 -4.58 12.36 -1.50
N LYS A 128 -5.18 11.22 -1.86
CA LYS A 128 -5.22 10.03 -0.98
C LYS A 128 -4.51 8.82 -1.56
N VAL A 129 -4.23 8.80 -2.87
CA VAL A 129 -3.68 7.64 -3.56
C VAL A 129 -2.55 8.08 -4.46
N GLN A 130 -1.39 7.45 -4.33
CA GLN A 130 -0.21 7.75 -5.14
C GLN A 130 0.38 6.46 -5.69
N MET A 131 1.18 6.57 -6.74
CA MET A 131 1.84 5.43 -7.38
C MET A 131 3.28 5.74 -7.70
N ILE A 132 4.15 4.77 -7.45
CA ILE A 132 5.52 4.70 -7.96
C ILE A 132 5.50 3.72 -9.12
N PHE A 133 5.93 4.18 -10.29
CA PHE A 133 6.01 3.36 -11.50
C PHE A 133 7.33 2.59 -11.56
N GLN A 134 7.31 1.46 -12.27
CA GLN A 134 8.45 0.56 -12.49
C GLN A 134 9.70 1.25 -13.05
N ASP A 135 9.51 2.28 -13.88
CA ASP A 135 10.62 3.05 -14.45
C ASP A 135 10.60 4.50 -13.94
N PRO A 136 11.44 4.84 -12.95
CA PRO A 136 11.49 6.19 -12.41
C PRO A 136 11.94 7.20 -13.47
N THR A 137 12.80 6.81 -14.42
CA THR A 137 13.40 7.71 -15.41
C THR A 137 12.33 8.30 -16.33
N ASN A 138 11.37 7.47 -16.74
CA ASN A 138 10.24 7.87 -17.56
C ASN A 138 9.13 8.58 -16.77
N SER A 139 9.15 8.49 -15.44
CA SER A 139 8.14 9.11 -14.58
C SER A 139 8.50 10.56 -14.19
N LEU A 140 9.79 10.91 -14.18
CA LEU A 140 10.28 12.23 -13.78
C LEU A 140 10.46 13.13 -15.00
N ASN A 141 10.13 14.42 -14.88
CA ASN A 141 10.35 15.38 -15.96
C ASN A 141 11.84 15.76 -16.04
N PRO A 142 12.59 15.38 -17.10
CA PRO A 142 14.03 15.61 -17.17
C PRO A 142 14.41 17.09 -17.33
N PHE A 143 13.47 17.93 -17.73
CA PHE A 143 13.67 19.37 -17.98
C PHE A 143 13.27 20.25 -16.79
N LYS A 144 13.00 19.64 -15.62
CA LYS A 144 12.64 20.34 -14.39
C LYS A 144 13.59 19.93 -13.28
N ASN A 145 13.87 20.86 -12.38
CA ASN A 145 14.74 20.59 -11.25
C ASN A 145 14.04 19.73 -10.17
N VAL A 146 14.81 19.20 -9.23
CA VAL A 146 14.33 18.35 -8.14
C VAL A 146 13.22 19.04 -7.33
N GLU A 147 13.38 20.31 -6.98
CA GLU A 147 12.35 21.04 -6.22
C GLU A 147 11.00 21.02 -6.94
N TYR A 148 11.00 21.25 -8.25
CA TYR A 148 9.79 21.24 -9.06
C TYR A 148 9.21 19.83 -9.19
N VAL A 149 10.05 18.83 -9.50
CA VAL A 149 9.60 17.47 -9.76
C VAL A 149 9.00 16.84 -8.51
N VAL A 150 9.66 16.98 -7.36
CA VAL A 150 9.14 16.47 -6.08
C VAL A 150 7.92 17.30 -5.65
N GLY A 151 7.97 18.63 -5.78
CA GLY A 151 6.88 19.53 -5.37
C GLY A 151 5.73 19.68 -6.37
N GLU A 152 5.70 18.91 -7.46
CA GLU A 152 4.71 19.04 -8.53
C GLU A 152 3.29 18.79 -8.01
N GLY A 153 3.11 17.70 -7.27
CA GLY A 153 1.83 17.33 -6.66
C GLY A 153 1.29 18.43 -5.76
N LEU A 154 2.14 18.94 -4.86
CA LEU A 154 1.82 20.03 -3.93
C LEU A 154 1.39 21.31 -4.66
N SER A 155 2.05 21.60 -5.79
CA SER A 155 1.73 22.78 -6.62
C SER A 155 0.38 22.65 -7.30
N ASN A 156 0.00 21.44 -7.70
CA ASN A 156 -1.27 21.14 -8.36
C ASN A 156 -2.46 21.17 -7.40
N THR A 157 -2.28 20.70 -6.17
CA THR A 157 -3.33 20.63 -5.15
C THR A 157 -3.49 21.90 -4.34
N LYS A 158 -2.44 22.74 -4.24
CA LYS A 158 -2.41 23.98 -3.43
C LYS A 158 -2.84 23.75 -1.97
N ASN A 159 -2.32 22.67 -1.37
CA ASN A 159 -2.58 22.28 0.02
C ASN A 159 -1.30 22.05 0.84
N SER A 160 -0.18 22.58 0.39
CA SER A 160 1.14 22.49 1.03
C SER A 160 1.11 23.03 2.45
N LYS A 161 0.45 24.18 2.69
CA LYS A 161 0.32 24.73 4.05
C LYS A 161 -0.53 23.84 4.95
N TYR A 162 -1.59 23.24 4.42
CA TYR A 162 -2.37 22.27 5.18
C TYR A 162 -1.50 21.08 5.56
N ILE A 163 -0.87 20.40 4.58
CA ILE A 163 -0.03 19.23 4.81
C ILE A 163 1.10 19.53 5.80
N TYR A 164 1.79 20.66 5.64
CA TYR A 164 2.92 21.03 6.50
C TYR A 164 2.49 21.36 7.93
N LEU A 165 1.37 22.04 8.12
CA LEU A 165 0.95 22.44 9.46
C LEU A 165 0.30 21.27 10.22
N THR A 166 -0.53 20.46 9.56
CA THR A 166 -1.09 19.26 10.20
C THR A 166 -0.01 18.23 10.46
N ALA A 167 1.07 18.20 9.68
CA ALA A 167 2.24 17.38 9.96
C ALA A 167 2.90 17.67 11.29
N LEU A 168 3.08 18.95 11.61
CA LEU A 168 3.69 19.37 12.86
C LEU A 168 2.78 19.01 14.04
N ASP A 169 1.46 19.17 13.87
CA ASP A 169 0.47 18.75 14.86
C ASP A 169 0.53 17.22 15.08
N GLU A 170 0.52 16.43 14.01
CA GLU A 170 0.60 14.95 14.02
C GLU A 170 1.90 14.47 14.69
N ASN A 171 3.04 15.03 14.32
CA ASN A 171 4.33 14.64 14.88
C ASN A 171 4.37 14.92 16.39
N ALA A 172 3.94 16.11 16.84
CA ALA A 172 3.90 16.45 18.26
C ALA A 172 3.02 15.48 19.06
N TYR A 173 1.89 15.06 18.48
CA TYR A 173 0.98 14.09 19.08
C TYR A 173 1.58 12.67 19.12
N ILE A 174 2.15 12.19 18.01
CA ILE A 174 2.73 10.85 17.92
C ILE A 174 3.93 10.72 18.85
N ASP A 175 4.86 11.68 18.82
CA ASP A 175 6.08 11.67 19.65
C ASP A 175 5.72 11.64 21.15
N ALA A 176 4.72 12.43 21.57
CA ALA A 176 4.26 12.42 22.95
C ALA A 176 3.67 11.06 23.36
N ASN A 177 2.86 10.45 22.49
CA ASN A 177 2.28 9.13 22.80
C ASN A 177 3.32 8.00 22.77
N GLU A 178 4.31 8.03 21.87
CA GLU A 178 5.42 7.07 21.87
C GLU A 178 6.22 7.17 23.18
N GLU A 179 6.48 8.38 23.70
CA GLU A 179 7.13 8.54 25.01
C GLU A 179 6.28 8.03 26.17
N ILE A 180 4.96 8.23 26.11
CA ILE A 180 4.02 7.68 27.12
C ILE A 180 4.02 6.16 27.07
N LYS A 181 3.99 5.54 25.90
CA LYS A 181 4.09 4.09 25.74
C LYS A 181 5.36 3.53 26.40
N LEU A 182 6.47 4.23 26.27
CA LEU A 182 7.75 3.82 26.85
C LEU A 182 7.82 4.03 28.38
N LYS A 183 7.31 5.15 28.88
CA LYS A 183 7.48 5.56 30.29
C LYS A 183 6.28 5.21 31.19
N ASP A 184 5.09 5.07 30.64
CA ASP A 184 3.82 4.81 31.35
C ASP A 184 2.88 3.89 30.53
N PRO A 185 3.31 2.66 30.19
CA PRO A 185 2.57 1.76 29.30
C PRO A 185 1.20 1.33 29.83
N LYS A 186 0.93 1.48 31.13
CA LYS A 186 -0.35 1.09 31.75
C LYS A 186 -1.43 2.17 31.61
N ASN A 187 -1.03 3.41 31.31
CA ASN A 187 -1.93 4.54 31.20
C ASN A 187 -1.77 5.17 29.82
N LEU A 188 -2.09 4.45 28.75
CA LEU A 188 -2.15 5.06 27.43
C LEU A 188 -3.30 6.09 27.39
N ILE A 189 -3.12 7.20 26.67
CA ILE A 189 -4.21 8.16 26.46
C ILE A 189 -5.21 7.58 25.45
N TYR A 190 -4.70 6.96 24.39
CA TYR A 190 -5.49 6.33 23.33
C TYR A 190 -4.89 4.97 22.95
N GLU A 191 -5.73 4.01 22.56
CA GLU A 191 -5.26 2.69 22.09
C GLU A 191 -4.68 2.75 20.66
N ASN A 192 -5.24 3.59 19.79
CA ASN A 192 -4.75 3.82 18.42
C ASN A 192 -4.67 5.32 18.13
N GLU A 193 -3.46 5.86 18.24
CA GLU A 193 -3.11 7.26 18.00
C GLU A 193 -3.51 7.77 16.61
N PHE A 194 -3.24 6.98 15.57
CA PHE A 194 -3.52 7.37 14.18
C PHE A 194 -5.03 7.48 13.94
N LYS A 195 -5.80 6.54 14.47
CA LYS A 195 -7.27 6.53 14.32
C LYS A 195 -7.95 7.72 14.99
N GLU A 196 -7.43 8.17 16.12
CA GLU A 196 -7.95 9.36 16.79
C GLU A 196 -7.59 10.64 16.02
N LEU A 197 -6.34 10.77 15.55
CA LEU A 197 -5.90 11.89 14.73
C LEU A 197 -6.74 12.05 13.45
N GLU A 198 -7.09 10.96 12.78
CA GLU A 198 -7.89 11.01 11.54
C GLU A 198 -9.24 11.70 11.70
N LYS A 199 -9.86 11.62 12.88
CA LYS A 199 -11.18 12.24 13.16
C LYS A 199 -11.12 13.76 13.14
N TYR A 200 -9.95 14.34 13.39
CA TYR A 200 -9.77 15.79 13.55
C TYR A 200 -8.93 16.42 12.44
N ASN A 201 -8.39 15.62 11.52
CA ASN A 201 -7.52 16.11 10.44
C ASN A 201 -8.30 16.64 9.21
N HIS A 202 -9.48 17.22 9.41
CA HIS A 202 -10.30 17.77 8.31
C HIS A 202 -9.91 19.20 7.93
N SER A 203 -9.33 19.95 8.85
CA SER A 203 -8.81 21.29 8.62
C SER A 203 -7.60 21.57 9.52
N ILE A 204 -6.82 22.59 9.17
CA ILE A 204 -5.68 23.05 9.99
C ILE A 204 -6.16 23.41 11.41
N LYS A 205 -7.34 24.02 11.52
CA LYS A 205 -7.90 24.45 12.80
C LYS A 205 -8.33 23.27 13.66
N ASP A 206 -8.99 22.29 13.06
CA ASP A 206 -9.48 21.12 13.79
C ASP A 206 -8.31 20.26 14.32
N SER A 207 -7.29 20.05 13.48
CA SER A 207 -6.04 19.38 13.84
C SER A 207 -5.36 20.08 15.03
N TYR A 208 -5.11 21.39 14.89
CA TYR A 208 -4.48 22.18 15.95
C TYR A 208 -5.29 22.16 17.25
N ASN A 209 -6.60 22.38 17.15
CA ASN A 209 -7.48 22.45 18.31
C ASN A 209 -7.54 21.13 19.07
N PHE A 210 -7.45 19.98 18.39
CA PHE A 210 -7.41 18.68 19.03
C PHE A 210 -6.07 18.42 19.72
N VAL A 211 -4.96 18.63 19.00
CA VAL A 211 -3.61 18.32 19.51
C VAL A 211 -3.21 19.29 20.62
N PHE A 212 -3.33 20.60 20.39
CA PHE A 212 -2.90 21.62 21.34
C PHE A 212 -4.02 22.14 22.26
N GLY A 213 -5.20 21.51 22.22
CA GLY A 213 -6.30 21.73 23.15
C GLY A 213 -6.48 20.54 24.09
N PRO A 214 -7.49 19.67 23.90
CA PRO A 214 -7.84 18.62 24.84
C PRO A 214 -6.71 17.60 25.09
N PHE A 215 -5.91 17.26 24.08
CA PHE A 215 -4.76 16.37 24.29
C PHE A 215 -3.70 17.03 25.16
N TYR A 216 -3.40 18.31 24.91
CA TYR A 216 -2.46 19.08 25.72
C TYR A 216 -2.96 19.26 27.17
N ASP A 217 -4.24 19.55 27.37
CA ASP A 217 -4.85 19.68 28.69
C ASP A 217 -4.71 18.37 29.48
N GLU A 218 -4.92 17.21 28.83
CA GLU A 218 -4.72 15.89 29.43
C GLU A 218 -3.24 15.65 29.80
N LEU A 219 -2.28 16.04 28.95
CA LEU A 219 -0.86 15.96 29.27
C LEU A 219 -0.50 16.80 30.51
N LYS A 220 -1.03 18.02 30.62
CA LYS A 220 -0.81 18.90 31.79
C LYS A 220 -1.47 18.35 33.06
N ALA A 221 -2.65 17.75 32.93
CA ALA A 221 -3.31 17.09 34.05
C ALA A 221 -2.47 15.90 34.58
N ARG A 222 -1.87 15.12 33.68
CA ARG A 222 -0.98 14.00 34.03
C ARG A 222 0.36 14.47 34.58
N GLN A 223 0.93 15.55 34.04
CA GLN A 223 2.10 16.22 34.59
C GLN A 223 1.89 16.62 36.05
N SER A 224 0.73 17.18 36.37
CA SER A 224 0.42 17.59 37.74
C SER A 224 0.31 16.40 38.70
N LYS A 225 -0.14 15.23 38.22
CA LYS A 225 -0.26 14.01 39.02
C LYS A 225 1.05 13.23 39.16
N ASN A 226 1.87 13.19 38.10
CA ASN A 226 3.14 12.48 38.08
C ASN A 226 4.22 13.27 37.30
N PRO A 227 4.81 14.30 37.92
CA PRO A 227 5.80 15.16 37.28
C PRO A 227 7.05 14.41 36.79
N VAL A 228 7.44 13.34 37.50
CA VAL A 228 8.66 12.56 37.21
C VAL A 228 8.62 11.97 35.80
N ILE A 229 7.45 11.50 35.36
CA ILE A 229 7.27 10.90 34.04
C ILE A 229 7.01 11.98 32.98
N TYR A 230 6.11 12.91 33.28
CA TYR A 230 5.48 13.74 32.27
C TYR A 230 6.17 15.10 32.05
N ASN A 231 7.06 15.57 32.93
CA ASN A 231 7.75 16.86 32.73
C ASN A 231 8.50 16.92 31.40
N SER A 232 9.33 15.91 31.11
CA SER A 232 10.10 15.91 29.85
C SER A 232 9.21 15.82 28.61
N ILE A 233 8.08 15.12 28.72
CA ILE A 233 7.11 14.94 27.62
C ILE A 233 6.44 16.28 27.32
N VAL A 234 5.96 16.96 28.36
CA VAL A 234 5.31 18.26 28.23
C VAL A 234 6.28 19.33 27.73
N GLU A 235 7.53 19.37 28.21
CA GLU A 235 8.54 20.32 27.73
C GLU A 235 8.80 20.18 26.22
N LYS A 236 8.95 18.95 25.72
CA LYS A 236 9.09 18.69 24.28
C LYS A 236 7.84 19.05 23.50
N PHE A 237 6.66 18.72 24.03
CA PHE A 237 5.39 19.02 23.40
C PHE A 237 5.14 20.54 23.31
N GLU A 238 5.49 21.30 24.34
CA GLU A 238 5.44 22.78 24.33
C GLU A 238 6.43 23.38 23.33
N ALA A 239 7.63 22.82 23.20
CA ALA A 239 8.59 23.23 22.17
C ALA A 239 8.03 23.01 20.75
N ALA A 240 7.42 21.85 20.50
CA ALA A 240 6.75 21.55 19.23
C ALA A 240 5.56 22.51 18.96
N LYS A 241 4.80 22.86 20.00
CA LYS A 241 3.72 23.87 19.90
C LYS A 241 4.26 25.25 19.50
N ILE A 242 5.37 25.69 20.08
CA ILE A 242 6.00 26.99 19.75
C ILE A 242 6.46 26.99 18.28
N GLU A 243 7.11 25.93 17.82
CA GLU A 243 7.51 25.78 16.42
C GLU A 243 6.29 25.82 15.48
N ARG A 244 5.22 25.12 15.86
CA ARG A 244 3.97 25.10 15.12
C ARG A 244 3.29 26.48 15.04
N ASP A 245 3.28 27.21 16.15
CA ASP A 245 2.70 28.56 16.25
C ASP A 245 3.48 29.53 15.35
N ASN A 246 4.82 29.50 15.40
CA ASN A 246 5.70 30.29 14.53
C ASN A 246 5.49 29.97 13.04
N SER A 247 5.24 28.70 12.72
CA SER A 247 5.01 28.23 11.34
C SER A 247 3.65 28.65 10.76
N SER A 248 2.71 29.12 11.58
CA SER A 248 1.35 29.47 11.12
C SER A 248 1.32 30.60 10.08
N ASN A 249 2.32 31.48 10.11
CA ASN A 249 2.41 32.63 9.19
C ASN A 249 3.09 32.31 7.85
N LEU A 250 3.63 31.09 7.68
CA LEU A 250 4.29 30.68 6.45
C LEU A 250 3.31 30.70 5.26
N SER A 251 3.83 31.11 4.11
CA SER A 251 3.14 31.06 2.83
C SER A 251 3.07 29.63 2.28
N GLU A 252 2.15 29.41 1.35
CA GLU A 252 2.01 28.13 0.63
C GLU A 252 3.33 27.69 -0.04
N LYS A 253 4.10 28.65 -0.57
CA LYS A 253 5.39 28.40 -1.23
C LYS A 253 6.47 27.98 -0.23
N GLU A 254 6.52 28.60 0.94
CA GLU A 254 7.48 28.25 1.99
C GLU A 254 7.19 26.86 2.55
N CYS A 255 5.94 26.57 2.89
CA CYS A 255 5.51 25.23 3.33
C CYS A 255 5.84 24.15 2.29
N LYS A 256 5.63 24.44 1.00
CA LYS A 256 6.00 23.52 -0.08
C LYS A 256 7.49 23.20 -0.06
N LYS A 257 8.35 24.23 0.02
CA LYS A 257 9.80 24.05 0.03
C LYS A 257 10.25 23.22 1.24
N LEU A 258 9.68 23.49 2.42
CA LEU A 258 9.98 22.75 3.65
C LEU A 258 9.59 21.27 3.54
N LEU A 259 8.40 20.97 3.00
CA LEU A 259 7.97 19.58 2.74
C LEU A 259 8.90 18.85 1.78
N VAL A 260 9.32 19.51 0.69
CA VAL A 260 10.25 18.92 -0.28
C VAL A 260 11.61 18.63 0.36
N VAL A 261 12.12 19.55 1.18
CA VAL A 261 13.38 19.35 1.90
C VAL A 261 13.27 18.22 2.93
N ASP A 262 12.18 18.16 3.70
CA ASP A 262 11.93 17.11 4.69
C ASP A 262 11.92 15.72 4.04
N ILE A 263 11.18 15.54 2.94
CA ILE A 263 11.10 14.22 2.29
C ILE A 263 12.42 13.83 1.60
N LEU A 264 13.17 14.79 1.04
CA LEU A 264 14.49 14.51 0.47
C LEU A 264 15.47 14.00 1.53
N LYS A 265 15.47 14.62 2.71
CA LYS A 265 16.33 14.20 3.84
C LYS A 265 16.03 12.76 4.26
N GLN A 266 14.75 12.37 4.27
CA GLN A 266 14.33 11.01 4.63
C GLN A 266 14.81 9.94 3.65
N VAL A 267 14.97 10.30 2.37
CA VAL A 267 15.57 9.38 1.38
C VAL A 267 17.09 9.55 1.28
N GLY A 268 17.74 10.25 2.21
CA GLY A 268 19.19 10.46 2.21
C GLY A 268 19.70 11.44 1.14
N LEU A 269 18.86 12.37 0.68
CA LEU A 269 19.23 13.44 -0.24
C LEU A 269 19.20 14.80 0.49
N ASP A 270 20.28 15.56 0.38
CA ASP A 270 20.41 16.87 1.02
C ASP A 270 19.77 18.01 0.20
N GLU A 271 19.48 19.16 0.83
CA GLU A 271 18.86 20.32 0.17
C GLU A 271 19.71 20.93 -0.96
N THR A 272 21.01 20.69 -0.96
CA THR A 272 21.92 21.08 -2.05
C THR A 272 21.50 20.55 -3.42
N VAL A 273 20.70 19.46 -3.45
CA VAL A 273 20.26 18.84 -4.71
C VAL A 273 19.03 19.50 -5.34
N LEU A 274 18.37 20.44 -4.66
CA LEU A 274 17.10 21.06 -5.11
C LEU A 274 17.18 21.67 -6.53
N GLY A 275 18.32 22.29 -6.85
CA GLY A 275 18.56 22.95 -8.14
C GLY A 275 18.98 22.00 -9.26
N ARG A 276 19.32 20.74 -8.94
CA ARG A 276 19.79 19.73 -9.90
C ARG A 276 18.63 19.16 -10.71
N PHE A 277 18.95 18.56 -11.85
CA PHE A 277 18.00 17.91 -12.75
C PHE A 277 18.03 16.38 -12.57
N PRO A 278 16.91 15.66 -12.76
CA PRO A 278 16.84 14.21 -12.59
C PRO A 278 17.91 13.42 -13.34
N LEU A 279 18.28 13.86 -14.54
CA LEU A 279 19.31 13.20 -15.37
C LEU A 279 20.73 13.26 -14.76
N GLU A 280 20.96 14.10 -13.75
CA GLU A 280 22.25 14.23 -13.06
C GLU A 280 22.43 13.22 -11.91
N PHE A 281 21.45 12.33 -11.71
CA PHE A 281 21.42 11.34 -10.63
C PHE A 281 21.56 9.91 -11.17
N SER A 282 22.08 9.02 -10.32
CA SER A 282 22.07 7.57 -10.58
C SER A 282 20.64 7.00 -10.61
N GLY A 283 20.43 5.83 -11.22
CA GLY A 283 19.11 5.18 -11.25
C GLY A 283 18.48 4.98 -9.87
N GLY A 284 19.28 4.57 -8.87
CA GLY A 284 18.83 4.46 -7.48
C GLY A 284 18.42 5.80 -6.85
N GLN A 285 19.15 6.88 -7.16
CA GLN A 285 18.77 8.23 -6.70
C GLN A 285 17.52 8.75 -7.42
N GLN A 286 17.36 8.47 -8.72
CA GLN A 286 16.12 8.78 -9.44
C GLN A 286 14.92 8.02 -8.86
N GLN A 287 15.12 6.77 -8.45
CA GLN A 287 14.08 6.01 -7.74
C GLN A 287 13.68 6.71 -6.44
N ARG A 288 14.66 7.13 -5.62
CA ARG A 288 14.42 7.90 -4.39
C ARG A 288 13.66 9.20 -4.66
N LEU A 289 13.99 9.92 -5.73
CA LEU A 289 13.23 11.10 -6.15
C LEU A 289 11.78 10.76 -6.55
N GLY A 290 11.56 9.62 -7.21
CA GLY A 290 10.23 9.09 -7.50
C GLY A 290 9.43 8.78 -6.23
N ILE A 291 10.06 8.14 -5.25
CA ILE A 291 9.47 7.90 -3.92
C ILE A 291 9.08 9.22 -3.26
N CYS A 292 9.99 10.21 -3.23
CA CYS A 292 9.72 11.53 -2.67
C CYS A 292 8.50 12.19 -3.31
N ARG A 293 8.44 12.21 -4.65
CA ARG A 293 7.33 12.81 -5.40
C ARG A 293 5.98 12.18 -5.05
N ALA A 294 5.94 10.86 -4.88
CA ALA A 294 4.73 10.16 -4.49
C ALA A 294 4.34 10.42 -3.03
N VAL A 295 5.31 10.44 -2.12
CA VAL A 295 5.04 10.44 -0.67
C VAL A 295 4.87 11.84 -0.09
N VAL A 296 5.42 12.89 -0.72
CA VAL A 296 5.34 14.28 -0.22
C VAL A 296 3.90 14.78 -0.01
N LEU A 297 2.94 14.21 -0.75
CA LEU A 297 1.51 14.51 -0.61
C LEU A 297 0.83 13.86 0.60
N ARG A 298 1.57 13.04 1.37
CA ARG A 298 1.05 12.20 2.47
C ARG A 298 -0.18 11.38 2.07
N PRO A 299 -0.05 10.50 1.06
CA PRO A 299 -1.14 9.65 0.64
C PRO A 299 -1.53 8.67 1.75
N LYS A 300 -2.76 8.16 1.68
CA LYS A 300 -3.22 7.05 2.53
C LYS A 300 -2.88 5.70 1.91
N LEU A 301 -2.86 5.63 0.58
CA LEU A 301 -2.48 4.45 -0.20
C LEU A 301 -1.36 4.78 -1.17
N LEU A 302 -0.30 3.96 -1.14
CA LEU A 302 0.79 3.98 -2.11
C LEU A 302 0.81 2.67 -2.89
N ILE A 303 0.76 2.74 -4.22
CA ILE A 303 1.00 1.58 -5.09
C ILE A 303 2.44 1.64 -5.56
N ALA A 304 3.26 0.67 -5.18
CA ALA A 304 4.65 0.60 -5.61
C ALA A 304 4.78 -0.52 -6.65
N ASP A 305 4.82 -0.16 -7.94
CA ASP A 305 4.86 -1.09 -9.06
C ASP A 305 6.31 -1.42 -9.42
N GLU A 306 6.82 -2.55 -8.92
CA GLU A 306 8.20 -3.00 -9.08
C GLU A 306 9.24 -1.91 -8.77
N PRO A 307 9.19 -1.28 -7.58
CA PRO A 307 10.00 -0.11 -7.26
C PRO A 307 11.51 -0.39 -7.11
N ILE A 308 11.92 -1.66 -7.23
CA ILE A 308 13.29 -2.13 -6.98
C ILE A 308 13.85 -2.98 -8.12
N SER A 309 13.07 -3.32 -9.15
CA SER A 309 13.44 -4.36 -10.13
C SER A 309 14.63 -4.01 -11.01
N ALA A 310 14.87 -2.72 -11.26
CA ALA A 310 15.96 -2.23 -12.09
C ALA A 310 17.23 -1.82 -11.30
N LEU A 311 17.30 -2.16 -10.00
CA LEU A 311 18.36 -1.70 -9.09
C LEU A 311 19.26 -2.85 -8.62
N ASP A 312 20.53 -2.53 -8.36
CA ASP A 312 21.48 -3.46 -7.73
C ASP A 312 21.03 -3.86 -6.32
N VAL A 313 21.35 -5.08 -5.88
CA VAL A 313 20.91 -5.68 -4.59
C VAL A 313 21.16 -4.76 -3.39
N SER A 314 22.31 -4.08 -3.35
CA SER A 314 22.64 -3.13 -2.27
C SER A 314 21.73 -1.91 -2.24
N ILE A 315 21.32 -1.41 -3.40
CA ILE A 315 20.39 -0.29 -3.54
C ILE A 315 18.95 -0.75 -3.24
N GLN A 316 18.58 -1.97 -3.62
CA GLN A 316 17.27 -2.55 -3.28
C GLN A 316 17.04 -2.57 -1.76
N ALA A 317 18.03 -3.04 -0.99
CA ALA A 317 17.98 -3.04 0.48
C ALA A 317 17.81 -1.63 1.06
N GLN A 318 18.51 -0.64 0.50
CA GLN A 318 18.35 0.76 0.92
C GLN A 318 16.95 1.29 0.63
N VAL A 319 16.37 0.96 -0.52
CA VAL A 319 15.01 1.37 -0.89
C VAL A 319 13.97 0.70 0.02
N ILE A 320 14.15 -0.59 0.36
CA ILE A 320 13.30 -1.30 1.32
C ILE A 320 13.31 -0.60 2.69
N ASN A 321 14.50 -0.23 3.18
CA ASN A 321 14.61 0.51 4.45
C ASN A 321 13.86 1.85 4.40
N ILE A 322 13.97 2.59 3.30
CA ILE A 322 13.19 3.83 3.09
C ILE A 322 11.70 3.54 3.19
N PHE A 323 11.17 2.52 2.51
CA PHE A 323 9.75 2.20 2.61
C PHE A 323 9.33 1.82 4.04
N ASN A 324 10.15 1.06 4.77
CA ASN A 324 9.88 0.69 6.17
C ASN A 324 9.86 1.93 7.09
N GLU A 325 10.77 2.87 6.91
CA GLU A 325 10.79 4.14 7.63
C GLU A 325 9.56 4.99 7.30
N LEU A 326 9.20 5.10 6.01
CA LEU A 326 8.02 5.85 5.55
C LEU A 326 6.71 5.23 6.03
N LYS A 327 6.61 3.89 6.04
CA LYS A 327 5.48 3.15 6.60
C LYS A 327 5.28 3.51 8.07
N LYS A 328 6.35 3.44 8.87
CA LYS A 328 6.30 3.76 10.30
C LYS A 328 5.95 5.23 10.54
N LYS A 329 6.61 6.14 9.82
CA LYS A 329 6.46 7.59 10.02
C LYS A 329 5.10 8.12 9.59
N TYR A 330 4.55 7.62 8.49
CA TYR A 330 3.33 8.17 7.87
C TYR A 330 2.09 7.27 8.00
N HIS A 331 2.20 6.13 8.69
CA HIS A 331 1.15 5.10 8.75
C HIS A 331 0.62 4.76 7.35
N LEU A 332 1.56 4.56 6.43
CA LEU A 332 1.26 4.44 5.02
C LEU A 332 0.79 3.01 4.69
N THR A 333 -0.34 2.90 4.00
CA THR A 333 -0.77 1.63 3.41
C THR A 333 -0.14 1.44 2.05
N ILE A 334 0.50 0.28 1.80
CA ILE A 334 1.26 0.05 0.58
C ILE A 334 0.78 -1.24 -0.12
N LEU A 335 0.46 -1.15 -1.40
CA LEU A 335 0.46 -2.32 -2.29
C LEU A 335 1.83 -2.41 -2.95
N PHE A 336 2.64 -3.36 -2.51
CA PHE A 336 3.99 -3.57 -3.01
C PHE A 336 3.98 -4.67 -4.08
N ILE A 337 4.13 -4.28 -5.34
CA ILE A 337 4.17 -5.22 -6.46
C ILE A 337 5.62 -5.59 -6.76
N ALA A 338 5.90 -6.88 -6.78
CA ALA A 338 7.22 -7.39 -7.11
C ALA A 338 7.14 -8.73 -7.85
N HIS A 339 8.24 -9.14 -8.47
CA HIS A 339 8.40 -10.47 -9.04
C HIS A 339 9.20 -11.41 -8.14
N ASP A 340 10.02 -10.87 -7.23
CA ASP A 340 10.86 -11.64 -6.29
C ASP A 340 10.20 -11.68 -4.90
N LEU A 341 9.92 -12.89 -4.40
CA LEU A 341 9.32 -13.11 -3.07
C LEU A 341 10.24 -12.71 -1.92
N ARG A 342 11.57 -12.78 -2.07
CA ARG A 342 12.50 -12.48 -0.96
C ARG A 342 12.55 -11.01 -0.62
N MET A 343 12.52 -10.14 -1.63
CA MET A 343 12.49 -8.70 -1.38
C MET A 343 11.16 -8.27 -0.74
N VAL A 344 10.09 -9.02 -1.01
CA VAL A 344 8.76 -8.79 -0.45
C VAL A 344 8.69 -9.20 1.02
N GLU A 345 9.46 -10.22 1.43
CA GLU A 345 9.58 -10.67 2.83
C GLU A 345 10.01 -9.52 3.76
N TYR A 346 11.02 -8.75 3.37
CA TYR A 346 11.61 -7.68 4.22
C TYR A 346 10.74 -6.42 4.38
N ILE A 347 9.56 -6.38 3.76
CA ILE A 347 8.72 -5.17 3.70
C ILE A 347 7.23 -5.45 3.94
N SER A 348 6.74 -6.64 3.56
CA SER A 348 5.31 -6.93 3.56
C SER A 348 4.85 -7.53 4.88
N ASP A 349 3.66 -7.14 5.33
CA ASP A 349 2.97 -7.82 6.44
C ASP A 349 2.23 -9.07 5.94
N ARG A 350 1.72 -9.00 4.70
CA ARG A 350 1.00 -10.08 4.02
C ARG A 350 1.45 -10.21 2.58
N ILE A 351 1.34 -11.42 2.05
CA ILE A 351 1.62 -11.71 0.64
C ILE A 351 0.37 -12.27 -0.02
N ALA A 352 0.12 -11.82 -1.25
CA ALA A 352 -0.87 -12.34 -2.17
C ALA A 352 -0.16 -12.77 -3.46
N VAL A 353 -0.26 -14.05 -3.81
CA VAL A 353 0.36 -14.63 -5.00
C VAL A 353 -0.64 -14.67 -6.14
N ILE A 354 -0.28 -14.09 -7.28
CA ILE A 354 -1.12 -14.01 -8.48
C ILE A 354 -0.45 -14.68 -9.67
N ASN A 355 -1.22 -15.47 -10.42
CA ASN A 355 -0.80 -16.06 -11.69
C ASN A 355 -1.91 -15.98 -12.74
N LYS A 356 -1.55 -15.61 -13.98
CA LYS A 356 -2.49 -15.49 -15.12
C LYS A 356 -3.81 -14.78 -14.76
N GLY A 357 -3.74 -13.76 -13.91
CA GLY A 357 -4.88 -12.96 -13.46
C GLY A 357 -5.72 -13.55 -12.34
N VAL A 358 -5.30 -14.64 -11.69
CA VAL A 358 -6.02 -15.32 -10.60
C VAL A 358 -5.14 -15.31 -9.34
N LEU A 359 -5.72 -14.98 -8.19
CA LEU A 359 -5.05 -15.16 -6.90
C LEU A 359 -5.03 -16.64 -6.53
N LEU A 360 -3.87 -17.13 -6.11
CA LEU A 360 -3.65 -18.54 -5.81
C LEU A 360 -3.44 -18.79 -4.32
N GLU A 361 -2.80 -17.86 -3.62
CA GLU A 361 -2.43 -18.02 -2.23
C GLU A 361 -2.32 -16.66 -1.55
N VAL A 362 -2.85 -16.51 -0.35
CA VAL A 362 -2.86 -15.25 0.43
C VAL A 362 -2.63 -15.58 1.89
N GLY A 363 -1.71 -14.89 2.56
CA GLY A 363 -1.45 -15.11 3.98
C GLY A 363 -0.48 -14.10 4.60
N PRO A 364 -0.21 -14.22 5.91
CA PRO A 364 0.92 -13.54 6.54
C PRO A 364 2.21 -13.85 5.80
N THR A 365 3.13 -12.88 5.71
CA THR A 365 4.42 -13.05 5.03
C THR A 365 5.17 -14.28 5.53
N ASP A 366 5.30 -14.44 6.85
CA ASP A 366 6.04 -15.55 7.46
C ASP A 366 5.47 -16.93 7.07
N GLU A 367 4.14 -17.05 6.98
CA GLU A 367 3.47 -18.30 6.58
C GLU A 367 3.70 -18.59 5.09
N ILE A 368 3.60 -17.58 4.22
CA ILE A 368 3.82 -17.76 2.78
C ILE A 368 5.28 -18.13 2.48
N ILE A 369 6.24 -17.52 3.17
CA ILE A 369 7.68 -17.79 2.94
C ILE A 369 8.07 -19.17 3.47
N ASN A 370 7.67 -19.50 4.70
CA ASN A 370 8.14 -20.72 5.36
C ASN A 370 7.27 -21.96 5.07
N ASN A 371 5.98 -21.76 4.83
CA ASN A 371 4.99 -22.82 4.68
C ASN A 371 4.21 -22.70 3.35
N ALA A 372 4.87 -22.31 2.24
CA ALA A 372 4.21 -22.23 0.93
C ALA A 372 3.55 -23.57 0.52
N HIS A 373 2.25 -23.54 0.26
CA HIS A 373 1.49 -24.74 -0.11
C HIS A 373 1.24 -24.83 -1.61
N HIS A 374 0.90 -23.71 -2.26
CA HIS A 374 0.57 -23.74 -3.67
C HIS A 374 1.84 -24.02 -4.51
N PRO A 375 1.83 -24.96 -5.47
CA PRO A 375 3.02 -25.33 -6.25
C PRO A 375 3.66 -24.13 -6.96
N TYR A 376 2.84 -23.20 -7.46
CA TYR A 376 3.33 -21.95 -8.05
C TYR A 376 4.15 -21.12 -7.05
N THR A 377 3.66 -20.95 -5.83
CA THR A 377 4.36 -20.19 -4.79
C THR A 377 5.69 -20.84 -4.44
N ARG A 378 5.71 -22.17 -4.33
CA ARG A 378 6.96 -22.93 -4.13
C ARG A 378 7.93 -22.75 -5.29
N SER A 379 7.45 -22.78 -6.54
CA SER A 379 8.31 -22.55 -7.70
C SER A 379 8.91 -21.14 -7.73
N LEU A 380 8.16 -20.12 -7.25
CA LEU A 380 8.67 -18.76 -7.14
C LEU A 380 9.76 -18.66 -6.06
N LEU A 381 9.61 -19.35 -4.93
CA LEU A 381 10.62 -19.38 -3.86
C LEU A 381 11.90 -20.12 -4.30
N ASP A 382 11.74 -21.25 -5.00
CA ASP A 382 12.84 -22.07 -5.50
C ASP A 382 13.62 -21.39 -6.63
N ALA A 383 12.97 -20.52 -7.43
CA ALA A 383 13.60 -19.82 -8.54
C ALA A 383 14.64 -18.78 -8.10
N VAL A 384 14.65 -18.40 -6.82
CA VAL A 384 15.60 -17.42 -6.30
C VAL A 384 16.84 -18.16 -5.77
N PRO A 385 18.09 -17.75 -6.10
CA PRO A 385 19.31 -18.45 -5.64
C PRO A 385 19.63 -18.12 -4.17
N SER A 386 19.60 -19.09 -3.24
CA SER A 386 20.00 -18.87 -1.83
C SER A 386 21.48 -19.21 -1.59
N ILE A 387 22.12 -18.45 -0.69
CA ILE A 387 23.51 -18.68 -0.25
C ILE A 387 23.62 -19.99 0.56
N GLU A 388 22.53 -20.38 1.24
CA GLU A 388 22.50 -21.56 2.13
C GLU A 388 22.21 -22.89 1.40
N ASN A 389 21.77 -22.86 0.14
CA ASN A 389 21.55 -24.08 -0.64
C ASN A 389 22.81 -24.53 -1.39
N GLU A 390 23.82 -24.99 -0.65
CA GLU A 390 24.79 -25.97 -1.18
C GLU A 390 24.10 -27.34 -1.33
N LYS A 391 23.13 -27.45 -2.25
CA LYS A 391 22.68 -28.72 -2.83
C LYS A 391 21.88 -28.41 -4.07
N GLY A 392 22.44 -28.83 -5.20
CA GLY A 392 21.91 -28.58 -6.52
C GLY A 392 20.47 -29.06 -6.67
N SER A 393 19.62 -28.12 -7.06
CA SER A 393 18.67 -28.39 -8.12
C SER A 393 18.55 -27.14 -8.98
N LEU A 394 19.31 -27.12 -10.09
CA LEU A 394 19.01 -26.27 -11.25
C LEU A 394 17.70 -26.72 -11.95
N LEU A 395 16.98 -27.69 -11.39
CA LEU A 395 15.62 -28.08 -11.73
C LEU A 395 14.69 -27.56 -10.63
N GLY A 396 14.28 -26.29 -10.71
CA GLY A 396 13.17 -25.79 -9.88
C GLY A 396 11.91 -26.64 -10.12
N GLU A 397 10.96 -26.64 -9.17
CA GLU A 397 9.65 -27.23 -9.42
C GLU A 397 9.07 -26.66 -10.74
N ILE A 398 8.95 -27.50 -11.77
CA ILE A 398 8.37 -27.07 -13.05
C ILE A 398 6.87 -26.93 -12.83
N TYR A 399 6.45 -25.70 -12.56
CA TYR A 399 5.05 -25.36 -12.47
C TYR A 399 4.40 -25.42 -13.86
N SER A 400 3.35 -26.23 -14.00
CA SER A 400 2.51 -26.26 -15.20
C SER A 400 1.22 -25.49 -14.95
N PRO A 401 0.95 -24.40 -15.69
CA PRO A 401 -0.32 -23.67 -15.55
C PRO A 401 -1.56 -24.48 -15.92
N ALA A 402 -1.41 -25.63 -16.59
CA ALA A 402 -2.52 -26.51 -16.98
C ALA A 402 -3.26 -27.11 -15.77
N ILE A 403 -2.64 -27.09 -14.58
CA ILE A 403 -3.30 -27.52 -13.34
C ILE A 403 -4.49 -26.61 -12.96
N HIS A 404 -4.66 -25.46 -13.63
CA HIS A 404 -5.78 -24.53 -13.39
C HIS A 404 -6.81 -24.49 -14.52
N ASP A 405 -6.77 -25.46 -15.45
CA ASP A 405 -7.80 -25.63 -16.47
C ASP A 405 -9.02 -26.37 -15.88
N TYR A 406 -9.63 -25.74 -14.87
CA TYR A 406 -10.81 -26.23 -14.16
C TYR A 406 -12.03 -26.33 -15.08
N ASP A 407 -12.81 -27.40 -14.94
CA ASP A 407 -14.07 -27.60 -15.67
C ASP A 407 -15.30 -27.25 -14.81
N GLU A 408 -16.50 -27.29 -15.39
CA GLU A 408 -17.75 -26.92 -14.68
C GLU A 408 -18.01 -27.76 -13.41
N ASN A 409 -17.47 -28.98 -13.33
CA ASN A 409 -17.69 -29.89 -12.21
C ASN A 409 -16.55 -29.85 -11.18
N ASN A 410 -15.37 -29.36 -11.56
CA ASN A 410 -14.18 -29.31 -10.72
C ASN A 410 -13.66 -27.88 -10.56
N GLN A 411 -14.40 -27.05 -9.82
CA GLN A 411 -14.02 -25.67 -9.53
C GLN A 411 -13.26 -25.57 -8.19
N PRO A 412 -12.19 -24.76 -8.11
CA PRO A 412 -11.45 -24.58 -6.88
C PRO A 412 -12.22 -23.67 -5.92
N TYR A 413 -11.86 -23.75 -4.64
CA TYR A 413 -12.34 -22.85 -3.60
C TYR A 413 -11.22 -22.50 -2.62
N TRP A 414 -11.45 -21.47 -1.81
CA TRP A 414 -10.47 -21.05 -0.82
C TRP A 414 -10.50 -22.00 0.37
N HIS A 415 -9.35 -22.58 0.67
CA HIS A 415 -9.10 -23.39 1.86
C HIS A 415 -8.35 -22.57 2.90
N ASP A 416 -8.88 -22.44 4.11
CA ASP A 416 -8.13 -21.95 5.27
C ASP A 416 -7.20 -23.08 5.77
N LEU A 417 -5.91 -22.78 5.85
CA LEU A 417 -4.88 -23.68 6.35
C LEU A 417 -4.56 -23.44 7.83
N GLY A 418 -5.21 -22.47 8.47
CA GLY A 418 -4.85 -21.92 9.76
C GLY A 418 -3.99 -20.66 9.62
N ASN A 419 -3.81 -19.92 10.73
CA ASN A 419 -2.94 -18.73 10.79
C ASN A 419 -3.23 -17.68 9.71
N HIS A 420 -4.49 -17.56 9.26
CA HIS A 420 -4.91 -16.66 8.19
C HIS A 420 -4.26 -16.94 6.82
N HIS A 421 -3.82 -18.18 6.58
CA HIS A 421 -3.22 -18.62 5.33
C HIS A 421 -4.25 -19.34 4.46
N PHE A 422 -4.54 -18.77 3.31
CA PHE A 422 -5.54 -19.26 2.36
C PHE A 422 -4.91 -19.71 1.06
N VAL A 423 -5.34 -20.87 0.55
CA VAL A 423 -4.93 -21.42 -0.75
C VAL A 423 -6.15 -21.71 -1.61
N LEU A 424 -6.09 -21.32 -2.88
CA LEU A 424 -7.08 -21.67 -3.88
C LEU A 424 -6.74 -23.04 -4.48
N ALA A 425 -7.59 -24.03 -4.25
CA ALA A 425 -7.39 -25.39 -4.73
C ALA A 425 -8.73 -26.13 -4.83
N THR A 426 -8.73 -27.26 -5.52
CA THR A 426 -9.79 -28.27 -5.42
C THR A 426 -9.56 -29.15 -4.18
N SER A 427 -10.60 -29.88 -3.77
CA SER A 427 -10.51 -30.81 -2.62
C SER A 427 -9.41 -31.90 -2.80
N GLU A 428 -9.11 -32.28 -4.02
CA GLU A 428 -8.06 -33.27 -4.33
C GLU A 428 -6.67 -32.63 -4.33
N GLU A 429 -6.54 -31.46 -4.93
CA GLU A 429 -5.29 -30.69 -5.00
C GLU A 429 -4.76 -30.33 -3.61
N ILE A 430 -5.64 -29.88 -2.70
CA ILE A 430 -5.19 -29.42 -1.38
C ILE A 430 -4.53 -30.53 -0.57
N ILE A 431 -4.97 -31.79 -0.74
CA ILE A 431 -4.37 -32.96 -0.08
C ILE A 431 -2.94 -33.14 -0.60
N LYS A 432 -2.75 -33.02 -1.92
CA LYS A 432 -1.43 -33.10 -2.55
C LYS A 432 -0.53 -31.95 -2.12
N TYR A 433 -1.04 -30.72 -2.12
CA TYR A 433 -0.29 -29.52 -1.74
C TYR A 433 0.25 -29.62 -0.31
N LYS A 434 -0.59 -30.06 0.64
CA LYS A 434 -0.19 -30.32 2.04
C LYS A 434 0.89 -31.39 2.15
N ALA A 435 0.73 -32.52 1.46
CA ALA A 435 1.69 -33.62 1.52
C ALA A 435 3.08 -33.24 0.97
N GLU A 436 3.12 -32.42 -0.08
CA GLU A 436 4.36 -31.93 -0.68
C GLU A 436 5.04 -30.85 0.17
N ALA A 437 4.27 -29.95 0.81
CA ALA A 437 4.80 -28.93 1.72
C ALA A 437 5.55 -29.55 2.92
N THR A 438 5.00 -30.61 3.52
CA THR A 438 5.64 -31.32 4.65
C THR A 438 6.95 -32.04 4.30
N LYS A 439 7.23 -32.33 3.02
CA LYS A 439 8.46 -33.02 2.60
C LYS A 439 9.70 -32.12 2.53
N LYS A 440 9.53 -30.79 2.51
CA LYS A 440 10.64 -29.82 2.47
C LYS A 440 11.11 -29.37 3.86
N THR A 441 10.27 -29.51 4.89
CA THR A 441 10.57 -29.13 6.28
C THR A 441 11.24 -30.23 7.10
N SER A 442 11.34 -31.45 6.55
CA SER A 442 12.06 -32.61 7.11
C SER A 442 13.35 -32.87 6.37
#